data_AF-R5B816-F1
#
_entry.id   AF-R5B816-F1
#
_cell.length_a   1.000
_cell.length_b   1.000
_cell.length_c   1.000
_cell.angle_alpha   90.00
_cell.angle_beta   90.00
_cell.angle_gamma   90.00
#
_symmetry.space_group_name_H-M   'P 1'
#
loop_
_entity.id
_entity.type
_entity.pdbx_description
1 polymer ?
#
loop_
_entity_poly.entity_id
_entity_poly.type
_entity_poly.pdbx_seq_one_letter_code
_entity_poly.pdbx_strand_id
1 'polypeptide(L)'
;MKLTNSRLGKKPVFIGLLILITLIMMTAVLKRCITIDTDDVERVGNEVVKMIDNFKNKNGRLPNGLDELGTPFIGNNETYEYRGYIFYYEPEKYGFKKDCHYWLYITFGPDEDYIYYSRRNYWLWNYDADKIAEKREDLFHEVFTAYKPKWECDSLCANIDSINTIYPIAPDSLIYCRQYYEDGKIAAEGWMLQDWDRESDYSDNIGIWKYYTRDGIMIEKDWGRHMVK
;
A
#
# COMPACT_ATOMS: atom_id res chain seq x y z
N MET A 1 75.83 11.60 31.45
CA MET A 1 75.38 12.29 30.22
C MET A 1 74.12 11.59 29.73
N LYS A 2 72.92 12.19 29.94
CA LYS A 2 71.62 11.62 29.54
C LYS A 2 71.27 12.13 28.14
N LEU A 3 71.26 11.26 27.14
CA LEU A 3 70.74 11.57 25.81
C LEU A 3 69.31 11.00 25.69
N THR A 4 68.36 11.93 25.67
CA THR A 4 66.93 11.71 25.42
C THR A 4 66.69 11.21 24.01
N ASN A 5 66.16 9.99 23.88
CA ASN A 5 65.61 9.47 22.63
C ASN A 5 64.11 9.22 22.81
N SER A 6 63.27 10.16 22.37
CA SER A 6 61.80 9.95 22.36
C SER A 6 61.05 10.72 21.26
N ARG A 7 61.73 11.11 20.17
CA ARG A 7 61.10 11.86 19.06
C ARG A 7 60.66 11.02 17.85
N LEU A 8 60.99 9.73 17.76
CA LEU A 8 60.62 8.88 16.62
C LEU A 8 59.33 8.05 16.78
N GLY A 9 58.84 7.82 18.00
CA GLY A 9 57.68 6.93 18.23
C GLY A 9 56.30 7.52 17.93
N LYS A 10 56.18 8.86 17.76
CA LYS A 10 54.87 9.53 17.66
C LYS A 10 54.43 9.86 16.23
N LYS A 11 55.35 9.98 15.27
CA LYS A 11 55.04 10.31 13.87
C LYS A 11 54.24 9.23 13.12
N PRO A 12 54.60 7.93 13.19
CA PRO A 12 53.81 6.90 12.50
C PRO A 12 52.42 6.73 13.11
N VAL A 13 52.29 6.92 14.44
CA VAL A 13 51.00 6.89 15.14
C VAL A 13 50.11 8.07 14.69
N PHE A 14 50.69 9.27 14.54
CA PHE A 14 49.94 10.45 14.08
C PHE A 14 49.47 10.32 12.64
N ILE A 15 50.29 9.75 11.75
CA ILE A 15 49.93 9.50 10.35
C ILE A 15 48.81 8.46 10.27
N GLY A 16 48.90 7.37 11.05
CA GLY A 16 47.84 6.36 11.12
C GLY A 16 46.51 6.92 11.61
N LEU A 17 46.54 7.79 12.63
CA LEU A 17 45.34 8.45 13.14
C LEU A 17 44.72 9.40 12.09
N LEU A 18 45.54 10.14 11.36
CA LEU A 18 45.09 11.04 10.28
C LEU A 18 44.37 10.27 9.17
N ILE A 19 44.96 9.15 8.71
CA ILE A 19 44.36 8.27 7.70
C ILE A 19 43.02 7.69 8.17
N LEU A 20 42.94 7.27 9.44
CA LEU A 20 41.71 6.75 10.02
C LEU A 20 40.60 7.82 10.06
N ILE A 21 40.93 9.04 10.46
CA ILE A 21 39.98 10.16 10.49
C ILE A 21 39.50 10.50 9.06
N THR A 22 40.39 10.54 8.06
CA THR A 22 39.97 10.77 6.68
C THR A 22 39.11 9.63 6.14
N LEU A 23 39.40 8.37 6.48
CA LEU A 23 38.55 7.23 6.10
C LEU A 23 37.16 7.29 6.76
N ILE A 24 37.07 7.69 8.04
CA ILE A 24 35.80 7.88 8.73
C ILE A 24 35.00 9.04 8.10
N MET A 25 35.66 10.16 7.82
CA MET A 25 35.03 11.30 7.14
C MET A 25 34.56 10.92 5.74
N MET A 26 35.38 10.18 4.98
CA MET A 26 35.05 9.74 3.63
C MET A 26 33.90 8.75 3.63
N THR A 27 33.85 7.80 4.56
CA THR A 27 32.71 6.88 4.71
C THR A 27 31.44 7.61 5.15
N ALA A 28 31.53 8.62 6.01
CA ALA A 28 30.38 9.45 6.39
C ALA A 28 29.86 10.30 5.23
N VAL A 29 30.75 10.87 4.41
CA VAL A 29 30.39 11.62 3.20
C VAL A 29 29.79 10.70 2.14
N LEU A 30 30.41 9.54 1.88
CA LEU A 30 29.87 8.53 0.97
C LEU A 30 28.50 8.04 1.43
N LYS A 31 28.34 7.76 2.73
CA LYS A 31 27.04 7.39 3.30
C LYS A 31 26.01 8.50 3.08
N ARG A 32 26.35 9.77 3.31
CA ARG A 32 25.44 10.90 3.02
C ARG A 32 25.13 11.08 1.53
N CYS A 33 26.09 10.84 0.64
CA CYS A 33 25.86 10.91 -0.80
C CYS A 33 25.05 9.73 -1.34
N ILE A 34 25.05 8.59 -0.64
CA ILE A 34 24.35 7.35 -1.04
C ILE A 34 23.01 7.20 -0.32
N THR A 35 22.79 7.89 0.80
CA THR A 35 21.50 7.81 1.52
C THR A 35 20.46 8.59 0.74
N ILE A 36 19.56 7.86 0.07
CA ILE A 36 18.37 8.41 -0.55
C ILE A 36 17.51 9.00 0.57
N ASP A 37 17.23 10.30 0.48
CA ASP A 37 16.33 11.00 1.39
C ASP A 37 14.89 10.58 1.08
N THR A 38 14.43 9.52 1.74
CA THR A 38 13.07 8.96 1.55
C THR A 38 11.99 10.00 1.78
N ASP A 39 12.21 10.97 2.68
CA ASP A 39 11.22 12.00 2.98
C ASP A 39 11.06 12.97 1.80
N ASP A 40 12.16 13.34 1.14
CA ASP A 40 12.09 14.19 -0.06
C ASP A 40 11.48 13.43 -1.25
N VAL A 41 11.84 12.16 -1.40
CA VAL A 41 11.28 11.28 -2.43
C VAL A 41 9.77 11.13 -2.27
N GLU A 42 9.29 10.75 -1.08
CA GLU A 42 7.86 10.65 -0.79
C GLU A 42 7.17 12.01 -0.99
N ARG A 43 7.79 13.11 -0.57
CA ARG A 43 7.25 14.46 -0.76
C ARG A 43 7.00 14.74 -2.24
N VAL A 44 7.99 14.52 -3.11
CA VAL A 44 7.85 14.75 -4.56
C VAL A 44 6.89 13.74 -5.19
N GLY A 45 7.00 12.46 -4.84
CA GLY A 45 6.10 11.42 -5.32
C GLY A 45 4.64 11.70 -4.97
N ASN A 46 4.36 12.14 -3.74
CA ASN A 46 3.01 12.50 -3.29
C ASN A 46 2.44 13.72 -4.02
N GLU A 47 3.27 14.63 -4.54
CA GLU A 47 2.80 15.69 -5.45
C GLU A 47 2.26 15.08 -6.75
N VAL A 48 2.98 14.11 -7.35
CA VAL A 48 2.57 13.41 -8.57
C VAL A 48 1.29 12.60 -8.33
N VAL A 49 1.20 11.87 -7.21
CA VAL A 49 0.00 11.15 -6.78
C VAL A 49 -1.22 12.07 -6.73
N LYS A 50 -1.08 13.25 -6.09
CA LYS A 50 -2.17 14.25 -6.04
C LYS A 50 -2.59 14.73 -7.42
N MET A 51 -1.65 14.90 -8.35
CA MET A 51 -1.98 15.29 -9.73
C MET A 51 -2.76 14.19 -10.46
N ILE A 52 -2.35 12.92 -10.31
CA ILE A 52 -3.07 11.76 -10.87
C ILE A 52 -4.48 11.65 -10.29
N ASP A 53 -4.62 11.79 -8.97
CA ASP A 53 -5.91 11.68 -8.30
C ASP A 53 -6.85 12.83 -8.67
N ASN A 54 -6.32 14.06 -8.79
CA ASN A 54 -7.09 15.20 -9.29
C ASN A 54 -7.56 14.98 -10.73
N PHE A 55 -6.69 14.44 -11.59
CA PHE A 55 -7.07 14.08 -12.95
C PHE A 55 -8.18 13.03 -12.98
N LYS A 56 -8.05 11.98 -12.16
CA LYS A 56 -9.05 10.92 -12.01
C LYS A 56 -10.40 11.48 -11.56
N ASN A 57 -10.40 12.33 -10.53
CA ASN A 57 -11.62 12.94 -10.00
C ASN A 57 -12.31 13.84 -11.02
N LYS A 58 -11.54 14.55 -11.86
CA LYS A 58 -12.09 15.44 -12.89
C LYS A 58 -12.61 14.69 -14.12
N ASN A 59 -11.93 13.63 -14.53
CA ASN A 59 -12.19 12.96 -15.81
C ASN A 59 -12.89 11.59 -15.66
N GLY A 60 -13.06 11.08 -14.44
CA GLY A 60 -13.66 9.77 -14.16
C GLY A 60 -12.80 8.57 -14.60
N ARG A 61 -11.55 8.80 -15.00
CA ARG A 61 -10.59 7.78 -15.45
C ARG A 61 -9.17 8.14 -15.06
N LEU A 62 -8.30 7.14 -14.96
CA LEU A 62 -6.86 7.38 -14.84
C LEU A 62 -6.28 7.98 -16.13
N PRO A 63 -5.20 8.78 -16.03
CA PRO A 63 -4.45 9.19 -17.21
C PRO A 63 -3.82 7.95 -17.89
N ASN A 64 -3.64 7.98 -19.21
CA ASN A 64 -2.92 6.88 -19.89
C ASN A 64 -1.40 6.95 -19.66
N GLY A 65 -0.90 8.15 -19.36
CA GLY A 65 0.48 8.49 -19.10
C GLY A 65 0.54 9.83 -18.34
N LEU A 66 1.66 10.12 -17.65
CA LEU A 66 1.79 11.36 -16.88
C LEU A 66 1.83 12.61 -17.77
N ASP A 67 2.07 12.46 -19.08
CA ASP A 67 1.96 13.52 -20.08
C ASP A 67 0.54 14.09 -20.20
N GLU A 68 -0.50 13.27 -19.94
CA GLU A 68 -1.90 13.75 -19.91
C GLU A 68 -2.18 14.72 -18.74
N LEU A 69 -1.32 14.72 -17.71
CA LEU A 69 -1.38 15.68 -16.62
C LEU A 69 -0.89 17.08 -17.05
N GLY A 70 -0.21 17.17 -18.21
CA GLY A 70 0.36 18.39 -18.76
C GLY A 70 1.75 18.72 -18.20
N THR A 71 2.20 19.95 -18.43
CA THR A 71 3.41 20.50 -17.79
C THR A 71 3.26 20.38 -16.26
N PRO A 72 4.20 19.74 -15.54
CA PRO A 72 5.65 19.79 -15.74
C PRO A 72 6.32 18.50 -16.25
N PHE A 73 5.58 17.48 -16.67
CA PHE A 73 6.18 16.20 -17.06
C PHE A 73 6.84 16.29 -18.44
N ILE A 74 8.12 15.90 -18.51
CA ILE A 74 8.88 15.72 -19.75
C ILE A 74 9.13 14.22 -19.91
N GLY A 75 8.64 13.60 -20.99
CA GLY A 75 8.70 12.15 -21.11
C GLY A 75 8.40 11.62 -22.50
N ASN A 76 8.66 10.33 -22.70
CA ASN A 76 8.49 9.59 -23.95
C ASN A 76 7.39 8.51 -23.87
N ASN A 77 6.36 8.75 -23.04
CA ASN A 77 5.28 7.82 -22.68
C ASN A 77 5.68 6.61 -21.82
N GLU A 78 6.97 6.39 -21.60
CA GLU A 78 7.50 5.30 -20.76
C GLU A 78 8.13 5.85 -19.47
N THR A 79 8.93 6.90 -19.61
CA THR A 79 9.61 7.59 -18.51
C THR A 79 9.21 9.05 -18.46
N TYR A 80 9.08 9.60 -17.24
CA TYR A 80 8.71 10.99 -17.02
C TYR A 80 9.63 11.62 -15.98
N GLU A 81 10.23 12.76 -16.31
CA GLU A 81 11.05 13.51 -15.36
C GLU A 81 10.22 14.56 -14.63
N TYR A 82 10.32 14.61 -13.30
CA TYR A 82 9.75 15.66 -12.47
C TYR A 82 10.63 15.96 -11.25
N ARG A 83 11.02 17.23 -11.09
CA ARG A 83 11.89 17.72 -10.00
C ARG A 83 13.18 16.91 -9.81
N GLY A 84 13.78 16.44 -10.90
CA GLY A 84 15.04 15.67 -10.87
C GLY A 84 14.87 14.18 -10.55
N TYR A 85 13.63 13.69 -10.44
CA TYR A 85 13.31 12.27 -10.31
C TYR A 85 12.73 11.72 -11.59
N ILE A 86 13.07 10.47 -11.91
CA ILE A 86 12.54 9.72 -13.04
C ILE A 86 11.41 8.84 -12.53
N PHE A 87 10.24 9.03 -13.12
CA PHE A 87 9.02 8.30 -12.82
C PHE A 87 8.67 7.33 -13.94
N TYR A 88 8.27 6.13 -13.55
CA TYR A 88 7.50 5.23 -14.41
C TYR A 88 6.08 5.16 -13.88
N TYR A 89 5.11 5.20 -14.78
CA TYR A 89 3.70 5.17 -14.44
C TYR A 89 3.02 4.03 -15.16
N GLU A 90 2.40 3.15 -14.39
CA GLU A 90 1.70 1.98 -14.90
C GLU A 90 0.25 2.00 -14.41
N PRO A 91 -0.69 2.52 -15.22
CA PRO A 91 -2.10 2.36 -14.92
C PRO A 91 -2.48 0.90 -15.17
N GLU A 92 -3.24 0.28 -14.26
CA GLU A 92 -3.74 -1.06 -14.52
C GLU A 92 -4.80 -1.00 -15.63
N LYS A 93 -4.48 -1.57 -16.80
CA LYS A 93 -5.31 -1.48 -18.02
C LYS A 93 -6.32 -2.63 -18.19
N TYR A 94 -6.30 -3.65 -17.33
CA TYR A 94 -7.03 -4.91 -17.56
C TYR A 94 -8.04 -5.26 -16.47
N GLY A 95 -9.30 -5.42 -16.88
CA GLY A 95 -10.34 -6.12 -16.12
C GLY A 95 -11.65 -5.35 -16.03
N PHE A 96 -12.75 -6.01 -16.39
CA PHE A 96 -14.12 -5.55 -16.16
C PHE A 96 -14.37 -5.33 -14.65
N LYS A 97 -13.93 -4.22 -14.06
CA LYS A 97 -14.33 -3.73 -12.73
C LYS A 97 -13.77 -2.33 -12.47
N LYS A 98 -14.56 -1.55 -11.72
CA LYS A 98 -14.38 -0.17 -11.26
C LYS A 98 -13.08 0.16 -10.48
N ASP A 99 -12.10 -0.73 -10.45
CA ASP A 99 -10.94 -0.63 -9.56
C ASP A 99 -9.77 0.06 -10.28
N CYS A 100 -9.94 1.35 -10.58
CA CYS A 100 -8.92 2.19 -11.20
C CYS A 100 -7.75 2.42 -10.24
N HIS A 101 -6.75 1.55 -10.28
CA HIS A 101 -5.47 1.72 -9.61
C HIS A 101 -4.29 1.71 -10.58
N TYR A 102 -3.17 2.19 -10.07
CA TYR A 102 -1.91 2.39 -10.78
C TYR A 102 -0.72 2.15 -9.84
N TRP A 103 0.42 1.90 -10.47
CA TRP A 103 1.73 1.89 -9.84
C TRP A 103 2.52 3.11 -10.31
N LEU A 104 3.25 3.71 -9.38
CA LEU A 104 4.16 4.81 -9.67
C LEU A 104 5.53 4.44 -9.12
N TYR A 105 6.52 4.31 -10.00
CA TYR A 105 7.88 3.91 -9.64
C TYR A 105 8.79 5.12 -9.74
N ILE A 106 9.66 5.30 -8.75
CA ILE A 106 10.75 6.26 -8.77
C ILE A 106 12.05 5.45 -8.82
N THR A 107 12.83 5.60 -9.88
CA THR A 107 14.09 4.86 -10.03
C THR A 107 15.27 5.68 -9.52
N PHE A 108 16.16 5.03 -8.75
CA PHE A 108 17.40 5.61 -8.23
C PHE A 108 18.65 4.95 -8.85
N GLY A 109 18.45 3.87 -9.59
CA GLY A 109 19.49 3.04 -10.18
C GLY A 109 18.87 1.81 -10.86
N PRO A 110 19.68 0.94 -11.48
CA PRO A 110 19.18 -0.18 -12.28
C PRO A 110 18.34 -1.20 -11.51
N ASP A 111 18.50 -1.30 -10.19
CA ASP A 111 17.83 -2.28 -9.33
C ASP A 111 17.19 -1.66 -8.07
N GLU A 112 17.10 -0.32 -8.00
CA GLU A 112 16.58 0.40 -6.84
C GLU A 112 15.39 1.27 -7.25
N ASP A 113 14.19 0.76 -6.98
CA ASP A 113 12.95 1.46 -7.23
C ASP A 113 12.20 1.69 -5.92
N TYR A 114 11.63 2.88 -5.80
CA TYR A 114 10.68 3.21 -4.75
C TYR A 114 9.29 3.35 -5.36
N ILE A 115 8.40 2.47 -4.92
CA ILE A 115 7.16 2.17 -5.62
C ILE A 115 6.00 2.63 -4.76
N TYR A 116 5.11 3.41 -5.35
CA TYR A 116 3.84 3.77 -4.76
C TYR A 116 2.71 2.90 -5.31
N TYR A 117 1.96 2.29 -4.40
CA TYR A 117 0.82 1.45 -4.72
C TYR A 117 -0.50 2.17 -4.43
N SER A 118 -1.10 2.76 -5.47
CA SER A 118 -2.28 3.62 -5.31
C SER A 118 -3.53 2.93 -4.76
N ARG A 119 -3.69 1.61 -4.97
CA ARG A 119 -4.82 0.86 -4.39
C ARG A 119 -4.80 0.92 -2.86
N ARG A 120 -3.62 1.13 -2.26
CA ARG A 120 -3.39 1.05 -0.82
C ARG A 120 -2.70 2.28 -0.22
N ASN A 121 -2.36 3.27 -1.03
CA ASN A 121 -1.83 4.57 -0.62
C ASN A 121 -0.57 4.47 0.27
N TYR A 122 0.41 3.65 -0.12
CA TYR A 122 1.70 3.57 0.56
C TYR A 122 2.87 3.39 -0.42
N TRP A 123 4.06 3.73 0.08
CA TRP A 123 5.34 3.58 -0.61
C TRP A 123 6.08 2.33 -0.12
N LEU A 124 6.77 1.64 -1.02
CA LEU A 124 7.57 0.46 -0.73
C LEU A 124 8.88 0.46 -1.50
N TRP A 125 9.94 -0.05 -0.87
CA TRP A 125 11.22 -0.29 -1.53
C TRP A 125 11.17 -1.60 -2.30
N ASN A 126 11.38 -1.52 -3.61
CA ASN A 126 11.33 -2.61 -4.58
C ASN A 126 9.99 -3.38 -4.54
N TYR A 127 9.72 -4.19 -5.56
CA TYR A 127 8.53 -5.03 -5.54
C TYR A 127 8.71 -6.19 -4.56
N ASP A 128 7.91 -6.24 -3.50
CA ASP A 128 7.97 -7.25 -2.45
C ASP A 128 6.55 -7.78 -2.15
N ALA A 129 6.22 -8.93 -2.74
CA ALA A 129 4.90 -9.53 -2.65
C ALA A 129 4.51 -9.90 -1.20
N ASP A 130 5.49 -10.31 -0.39
CA ASP A 130 5.26 -10.71 1.00
C ASP A 130 4.93 -9.47 1.85
N LYS A 131 5.68 -8.38 1.70
CA LYS A 131 5.36 -7.11 2.37
C LYS A 131 4.01 -6.54 1.92
N ILE A 132 3.66 -6.68 0.64
CA ILE A 132 2.34 -6.27 0.14
C ILE A 132 1.23 -7.07 0.84
N ALA A 133 1.43 -8.38 1.03
CA ALA A 133 0.48 -9.25 1.72
C ALA A 133 0.39 -8.95 3.23
N GLU A 134 1.52 -8.71 3.89
CA GLU A 134 1.58 -8.30 5.30
C GLU A 134 0.83 -6.99 5.53
N LYS A 135 1.15 -5.94 4.74
CA LYS A 135 0.46 -4.65 4.80
C LYS A 135 -1.04 -4.75 4.49
N ARG A 136 -1.44 -5.68 3.63
CA ARG A 136 -2.85 -5.96 3.36
C ARG A 136 -3.56 -6.48 4.61
N GLU A 137 -2.93 -7.39 5.35
CA GLU A 137 -3.50 -7.96 6.56
C GLU A 137 -3.52 -6.95 7.71
N ASP A 138 -2.47 -6.13 7.86
CA ASP A 138 -2.43 -5.02 8.83
C ASP A 138 -3.59 -4.05 8.64
N LEU A 139 -3.77 -3.57 7.40
CA LEU A 139 -4.87 -2.65 7.05
C LEU A 139 -6.24 -3.31 7.24
N PHE A 140 -6.36 -4.61 6.92
CA PHE A 140 -7.58 -5.35 7.20
C PHE A 140 -7.87 -5.40 8.69
N HIS A 141 -6.87 -5.73 9.53
CA HIS A 141 -7.02 -5.74 10.98
C HIS A 141 -7.39 -4.37 11.55
N GLU A 142 -6.79 -3.29 11.05
CA GLU A 142 -7.16 -1.92 11.43
C GLU A 142 -8.63 -1.64 11.14
N VAL A 143 -9.09 -1.90 9.90
CA VAL A 143 -10.49 -1.68 9.53
C VAL A 143 -11.42 -2.59 10.32
N PHE A 144 -11.06 -3.87 10.46
CA PHE A 144 -11.86 -4.90 11.12
C PHE A 144 -12.01 -4.63 12.62
N THR A 145 -10.99 -4.06 13.27
CA THR A 145 -11.06 -3.70 14.69
C THR A 145 -11.73 -2.35 14.92
N ALA A 146 -11.68 -1.43 13.95
CA ALA A 146 -12.20 -0.07 14.10
C ALA A 146 -13.70 0.08 13.82
N TYR A 147 -14.35 -0.86 13.13
CA TYR A 147 -15.78 -0.74 12.87
C TYR A 147 -16.60 -1.07 14.13
N LYS A 148 -17.60 -0.22 14.41
CA LYS A 148 -18.63 -0.52 15.41
C LYS A 148 -19.87 -1.04 14.68
N PRO A 149 -20.50 -2.12 15.16
CA PRO A 149 -21.57 -2.78 14.44
C PRO A 149 -22.83 -1.90 14.45
N LYS A 150 -22.99 -1.04 13.44
CA LYS A 150 -24.31 -0.64 12.96
C LYS A 150 -24.55 -1.37 11.65
N TRP A 151 -25.46 -2.34 11.69
CA TRP A 151 -25.77 -3.21 10.56
C TRP A 151 -27.00 -2.66 9.87
N GLU A 152 -26.92 -2.45 8.56
CA GLU A 152 -28.11 -2.21 7.74
C GLU A 152 -28.20 -3.34 6.73
N CYS A 153 -29.30 -4.10 6.81
CA CYS A 153 -29.58 -5.25 5.94
C CYS A 153 -30.31 -4.73 4.70
N ASP A 154 -29.63 -4.69 3.56
CA ASP A 154 -30.17 -4.06 2.34
C ASP A 154 -30.92 -5.02 1.43
N SER A 155 -30.69 -6.33 1.59
CA SER A 155 -31.41 -7.36 0.83
C SER A 155 -31.40 -8.67 1.60
N LEU A 156 -32.60 -9.20 1.85
CA LEU A 156 -32.83 -10.48 2.48
C LEU A 156 -33.31 -11.46 1.41
N CYS A 157 -32.52 -12.49 1.12
CA CYS A 157 -32.99 -13.62 0.31
C CYS A 157 -33.19 -14.82 1.25
N ALA A 158 -34.39 -15.39 1.26
CA ALA A 158 -34.63 -16.67 1.91
C ALA A 158 -33.71 -17.71 1.27
N ASN A 159 -33.11 -18.58 2.07
CA ASN A 159 -32.25 -19.62 1.53
C ASN A 159 -33.12 -20.61 0.73
N ILE A 160 -32.96 -20.64 -0.59
CA ILE A 160 -33.68 -21.56 -1.49
C ILE A 160 -32.79 -22.79 -1.71
N ASP A 161 -32.65 -23.67 -0.70
CA ASP A 161 -32.04 -25.02 -0.73
C ASP A 161 -30.72 -25.25 -1.51
N SER A 162 -30.05 -24.21 -2.01
CA SER A 162 -28.99 -24.29 -3.02
C SER A 162 -27.63 -23.80 -2.52
N ILE A 163 -27.57 -23.31 -1.28
CA ILE A 163 -26.29 -22.91 -0.68
C ILE A 163 -25.71 -24.12 0.05
N ASN A 164 -24.81 -24.83 -0.63
CA ASN A 164 -24.01 -25.87 0.02
C ASN A 164 -23.09 -25.23 1.06
N THR A 165 -23.44 -25.41 2.33
CA THR A 165 -22.58 -24.99 3.44
C THR A 165 -21.87 -26.22 4.00
N ILE A 166 -20.67 -26.01 4.54
CA ILE A 166 -19.97 -27.05 5.33
C ILE A 166 -20.69 -27.36 6.66
N TYR A 167 -21.85 -26.75 6.90
CA TYR A 167 -22.58 -26.89 8.14
C TYR A 167 -23.56 -28.06 8.08
N PRO A 168 -23.71 -28.76 9.22
CA PRO A 168 -24.68 -29.86 9.33
C PRO A 168 -26.14 -29.38 9.24
N ILE A 169 -26.38 -28.07 9.37
CA ILE A 169 -27.69 -27.41 9.25
C ILE A 169 -27.55 -26.32 8.20
N ALA A 170 -28.47 -26.30 7.23
CA ALA A 170 -28.52 -25.24 6.23
C ALA A 170 -28.86 -23.91 6.92
N PRO A 171 -28.12 -22.82 6.68
CA PRO A 171 -28.44 -21.52 7.26
C PRO A 171 -29.80 -21.04 6.76
N ASP A 172 -30.51 -20.27 7.57
CA ASP A 172 -31.87 -19.81 7.21
C ASP A 172 -31.88 -18.81 6.07
N SER A 173 -30.81 -18.01 5.93
CA SER A 173 -30.79 -16.92 4.95
C SER A 173 -29.38 -16.58 4.48
N LEU A 174 -29.33 -16.09 3.23
CA LEU A 174 -28.17 -15.41 2.66
C LEU A 174 -28.46 -13.91 2.60
N ILE A 175 -27.62 -13.13 3.25
CA ILE A 175 -27.83 -11.69 3.41
C ILE A 175 -26.67 -10.95 2.74
N TYR A 176 -27.00 -9.95 1.94
CA TYR A 176 -26.02 -8.93 1.56
C TYR A 176 -26.02 -7.85 2.61
N CYS A 177 -24.88 -7.67 3.28
CA CYS A 177 -24.73 -6.76 4.40
C CYS A 177 -23.82 -5.61 4.02
N ARG A 178 -24.22 -4.39 4.39
CA ARG A 178 -23.34 -3.22 4.44
C ARG A 178 -23.14 -2.81 5.89
N GLN A 179 -21.88 -2.61 6.24
CA GLN A 179 -21.45 -2.10 7.53
C GLN A 179 -20.97 -0.66 7.37
N TYR A 180 -21.20 0.16 8.39
CA TYR A 180 -20.90 1.59 8.35
C TYR A 180 -20.07 2.01 9.57
N TYR A 181 -19.25 3.03 9.37
CA TYR A 181 -18.62 3.77 10.45
C TYR A 181 -19.67 4.63 11.19
N GLU A 182 -19.32 5.12 12.38
CA GLU A 182 -20.20 6.00 13.18
C GLU A 182 -20.64 7.27 12.43
N ASP A 183 -19.81 7.75 11.49
CA ASP A 183 -20.09 8.91 10.64
C ASP A 183 -20.98 8.59 9.41
N GLY A 184 -21.43 7.33 9.28
CA GLY A 184 -22.29 6.87 8.19
C GLY A 184 -21.57 6.54 6.89
N LYS A 185 -20.23 6.64 6.83
CA LYS A 185 -19.47 6.15 5.67
C LYS A 185 -19.45 4.63 5.65
N ILE A 186 -19.45 4.02 4.46
CA ILE A 186 -19.35 2.57 4.31
C ILE A 186 -18.00 2.08 4.85
N ALA A 187 -18.06 1.04 5.69
CA ALA A 187 -16.90 0.40 6.31
C ALA A 187 -16.65 -0.99 5.70
N ALA A 188 -17.71 -1.73 5.39
CA ALA A 188 -17.58 -3.01 4.70
C ALA A 188 -18.84 -3.38 3.92
N GLU A 189 -18.71 -4.22 2.91
CA GLU A 189 -19.83 -4.86 2.23
C GLU A 189 -19.49 -6.29 1.81
N GLY A 190 -20.47 -7.19 1.89
CA GLY A 190 -20.30 -8.57 1.46
C GLY A 190 -21.48 -9.46 1.80
N TRP A 191 -21.31 -10.75 1.51
CA TRP A 191 -22.33 -11.78 1.71
C TRP A 191 -22.12 -12.48 3.04
N MET A 192 -23.21 -12.71 3.76
CA MET A 192 -23.21 -13.34 5.07
C MET A 192 -24.24 -14.46 5.13
N LEU A 193 -23.92 -15.54 5.82
CA LEU A 193 -24.89 -16.55 6.20
C LEU A 193 -25.50 -16.17 7.55
N GLN A 194 -26.83 -16.19 7.60
CA GLN A 194 -27.59 -15.96 8.83
C GLN A 194 -28.34 -17.24 9.21
N ASP A 195 -28.20 -17.61 10.47
CA ASP A 195 -28.98 -18.62 11.16
C ASP A 195 -29.65 -17.91 12.35
N TRP A 196 -30.98 -17.99 12.43
CA TRP A 196 -31.80 -17.30 13.43
C TRP A 196 -31.87 -18.09 14.75
N ASP A 197 -31.59 -19.40 14.70
CA ASP A 197 -31.66 -20.31 15.84
C ASP A 197 -30.28 -20.56 16.48
N ARG A 198 -29.18 -20.21 15.79
CA ARG A 198 -27.84 -20.16 16.38
C ARG A 198 -27.72 -18.99 17.36
N GLU A 199 -27.07 -19.23 18.51
CA GLU A 199 -26.70 -18.14 19.44
C GLU A 199 -26.06 -16.99 18.66
N SER A 200 -26.37 -15.75 19.07
CA SER A 200 -26.29 -14.45 18.35
C SER A 200 -24.96 -14.07 17.69
N ASP A 201 -23.98 -14.95 17.74
CA ASP A 201 -22.57 -14.70 17.54
C ASP A 201 -22.05 -15.38 16.25
N TYR A 202 -22.89 -16.12 15.53
CA TYR A 202 -22.51 -16.96 14.39
C TYR A 202 -23.11 -16.52 13.04
N SER A 203 -23.13 -15.22 12.77
CA SER A 203 -23.29 -14.72 11.41
C SER A 203 -21.94 -14.77 10.69
N ASP A 204 -21.82 -15.61 9.65
CA ASP A 204 -20.55 -15.90 9.02
C ASP A 204 -20.37 -15.16 7.71
N ASN A 205 -19.29 -14.38 7.60
CA ASN A 205 -18.86 -13.79 6.34
C ASN A 205 -18.50 -14.89 5.35
N ILE A 206 -19.03 -14.80 4.12
CA ILE A 206 -18.73 -15.73 3.03
C ILE A 206 -18.26 -15.00 1.77
N GLY A 207 -17.49 -15.72 0.95
CA GLY A 207 -16.90 -15.22 -0.28
C GLY A 207 -16.02 -13.99 -0.07
N ILE A 208 -15.99 -13.14 -1.10
CA ILE A 208 -15.18 -11.92 -1.10
C ILE A 208 -15.97 -10.79 -0.44
N TRP A 209 -15.43 -10.29 0.67
CA TRP A 209 -15.86 -9.06 1.30
C TRP A 209 -14.96 -7.91 0.90
N LYS A 210 -15.54 -6.72 0.78
CA LYS A 210 -14.79 -5.47 0.63
C LYS A 210 -14.86 -4.70 1.94
N TYR A 211 -13.69 -4.28 2.42
CA TYR A 211 -13.53 -3.42 3.58
C TYR A 211 -12.95 -2.08 3.10
N TYR A 212 -13.39 -0.99 3.70
CA TYR A 212 -12.99 0.36 3.32
C TYR A 212 -12.36 1.03 4.51
N THR A 213 -11.14 1.56 4.38
CA THR A 213 -10.58 2.46 5.40
C THR A 213 -11.34 3.79 5.39
N ARG A 214 -11.24 4.57 6.47
CA ARG A 214 -11.85 5.92 6.55
C ARG A 214 -11.36 6.87 5.45
N ASP A 215 -10.14 6.63 4.96
CA ASP A 215 -9.49 7.41 3.91
C ASP A 215 -9.84 6.90 2.49
N GLY A 216 -10.71 5.87 2.40
CA GLY A 216 -11.26 5.37 1.14
C GLY A 216 -10.48 4.23 0.49
N ILE A 217 -9.49 3.65 1.18
CA ILE A 217 -8.73 2.49 0.68
C ILE A 217 -9.61 1.25 0.74
N MET A 218 -9.76 0.54 -0.39
CA MET A 218 -10.56 -0.69 -0.46
C MET A 218 -9.68 -1.94 -0.33
N ILE A 219 -10.12 -2.86 0.51
CA ILE A 219 -9.46 -4.11 0.86
C ILE A 219 -10.40 -5.29 0.58
N GLU A 220 -10.01 -6.21 -0.30
CA GLU A 220 -10.72 -7.47 -0.47
C GLU A 220 -10.18 -8.52 0.49
N LYS A 221 -11.09 -9.20 1.22
CA LYS A 221 -10.81 -10.37 2.04
C LYS A 221 -11.70 -11.51 1.58
N ASP A 222 -11.08 -12.60 1.15
CA ASP A 222 -11.79 -13.84 0.86
C ASP A 222 -11.92 -14.65 2.14
N TRP A 223 -13.16 -14.93 2.54
CA TRP A 223 -13.46 -15.77 3.70
C TRP A 223 -13.48 -17.27 3.35
N GLY A 224 -13.09 -17.65 2.13
CA GLY A 224 -12.86 -19.03 1.69
C GLY A 224 -14.11 -19.90 1.60
N ARG A 225 -15.29 -19.31 1.82
CA ARG A 225 -16.59 -19.98 1.81
C ARG A 225 -17.32 -19.54 0.55
N HIS A 226 -17.20 -20.31 -0.52
CA HIS A 226 -17.79 -19.95 -1.81
C HIS A 226 -19.22 -20.45 -1.94
N MET A 227 -20.09 -19.64 -2.54
CA MET A 227 -21.40 -20.10 -3.00
C MET A 227 -21.18 -21.09 -4.16
N VAL A 228 -21.53 -22.35 -3.96
CA VAL A 228 -21.66 -23.29 -5.08
C VAL A 228 -22.94 -22.91 -5.81
N LYS A 229 -22.84 -22.65 -7.12
CA LYS A 229 -24.00 -22.38 -7.98
C LYS A 229 -24.80 -23.65 -8.23
#